data_AF-A0A7K6UDW4-F1
#
_entry.id   AF-A0A7K6UDW4-F1
#
_cell.length_a   1.000
_cell.length_b   1.000
_cell.length_c   1.000
_cell.angle_alpha   90.00
_cell.angle_beta   90.00
_cell.angle_gamma   90.00
#
_symmetry.space_group_name_H-M   'P 1'
#
loop_
_entity.id
_entity.type
_entity.pdbx_description
1 polymer ?
#
loop_
_entity_poly.entity_id
_entity_poly.type
_entity_poly.pdbx_seq_one_letter_code
_entity_poly.pdbx_strand_id
1 'polypeptide(L)'
;MDPSFWLSEANSFQRFTPESLAAIDERIAKKKKQPAKVKQENKDQDAEEDKLTPQLDLKACKKLPSLYGDVPVELVGEPLKDFDPYYSDHKTFMVINKRRTIFRFTATRALCIFGPFNPIRKAAIKILIHS
;
A
#
# COMPACT_ATOMS: atom_id res chain seq x y z
N MET A 1 22.00 -13.17 16.32
CA MET A 1 20.96 -12.65 15.42
C MET A 1 20.01 -13.80 15.17
N ASP A 2 18.85 -13.78 15.82
CA ASP A 2 17.86 -14.85 15.68
C ASP A 2 17.11 -14.67 14.34
N PRO A 3 17.16 -15.64 13.41
CA PRO A 3 16.47 -15.55 12.12
C PRO A 3 14.95 -15.42 12.25
N SER A 4 14.39 -15.72 13.43
CA SER A 4 12.95 -15.70 13.68
C SER A 4 12.33 -14.30 13.84
N PHE A 5 13.14 -13.25 14.00
CA PHE A 5 12.64 -11.86 14.05
C PHE A 5 12.01 -11.39 12.72
N TRP A 6 12.31 -12.06 11.61
CA TRP A 6 11.77 -11.73 10.28
C TRP A 6 10.59 -12.63 9.84
N LEU A 7 10.30 -13.72 10.57
CA LEU A 7 9.38 -14.76 10.09
C LEU A 7 7.97 -14.69 10.71
N SER A 8 7.74 -13.86 11.73
CA SER A 8 6.43 -13.86 12.43
C SER A 8 5.48 -12.70 12.07
N GLU A 9 5.93 -11.67 11.35
CA GLU A 9 5.07 -10.57 10.85
C GLU A 9 4.89 -10.57 9.32
N ALA A 10 5.62 -11.44 8.60
CA ALA A 10 5.65 -11.47 7.15
C ALA A 10 4.33 -12.01 6.57
N ASN A 11 3.59 -11.11 5.90
CA ASN A 11 2.47 -11.36 4.99
C ASN A 11 1.07 -11.58 5.60
N SER A 12 0.75 -10.95 6.73
CA SER A 12 -0.66 -10.81 7.12
C SER A 12 -1.32 -9.63 6.39
N PHE A 13 -2.50 -9.85 5.80
CA PHE A 13 -3.30 -8.78 5.22
C PHE A 13 -3.73 -7.79 6.30
N GLN A 14 -3.26 -6.55 6.21
CA GLN A 14 -3.61 -5.51 7.18
C GLN A 14 -4.64 -4.55 6.60
N ARG A 15 -5.66 -4.22 7.38
CA ARG A 15 -6.64 -3.18 7.01
C ARG A 15 -5.93 -1.84 6.87
N PHE A 16 -6.34 -1.08 5.86
CA PHE A 16 -5.97 0.31 5.74
C PHE A 16 -6.86 1.13 6.68
N THR A 17 -6.25 1.77 7.67
CA THR A 17 -6.94 2.51 8.74
C THR A 17 -6.53 4.00 8.74
N PRO A 18 -7.24 4.88 9.47
CA PRO A 18 -6.81 6.27 9.63
C PRO A 18 -5.36 6.41 10.13
N GLU A 19 -4.92 5.53 11.02
CA GLU A 19 -3.54 5.48 11.54
C GLU A 19 -2.56 5.10 10.42
N SER A 20 -2.97 4.20 9.52
CA SER A 20 -2.18 3.82 8.34
C SER A 20 -1.95 5.03 7.43
N LEU A 21 -2.99 5.83 7.19
CA LEU A 21 -2.89 7.05 6.40
C LEU A 21 -2.04 8.12 7.10
N ALA A 22 -2.20 8.29 8.41
CA ALA A 22 -1.40 9.23 9.20
C ALA A 22 0.09 8.87 9.17
N ALA A 23 0.44 7.58 9.27
CA ALA A 23 1.81 7.11 9.17
C ALA A 23 2.43 7.41 7.80
N ILE A 24 1.68 7.21 6.70
CA ILE A 24 2.11 7.60 5.35
C ILE A 24 2.32 9.12 5.27
N ASP A 25 1.38 9.90 5.79
CA ASP A 25 1.48 11.37 5.83
C ASP A 25 2.71 11.86 6.58
N GLU A 26 3.03 11.22 7.72
CA GLU A 26 4.22 11.52 8.50
C GLU A 26 5.50 11.18 7.73
N ARG A 27 5.58 10.02 7.06
CA ARG A 27 6.74 9.65 6.22
C ARG A 27 6.94 10.63 5.07
N ILE A 28 5.87 10.97 4.35
CA ILE A 28 5.91 11.97 3.26
C ILE A 28 6.38 13.33 3.81
N ALA A 29 5.88 13.77 4.96
CA ALA A 29 6.28 15.03 5.57
C ALA A 29 7.74 15.03 6.02
N LYS A 30 8.21 13.93 6.61
CA LYS A 30 9.62 13.72 7.00
C LYS A 30 10.54 13.82 5.78
N LYS A 31 10.22 13.12 4.67
CA LYS A 31 10.97 13.19 3.41
C LYS A 31 11.01 14.61 2.84
N LYS A 32 9.89 15.36 2.89
CA LYS A 32 9.85 16.77 2.46
C LYS A 32 10.68 17.72 3.34
N LYS A 33 10.78 17.43 4.64
CA LYS A 33 11.54 18.23 5.63
C LYS A 33 13.03 17.90 5.69
N GLN A 34 13.52 16.96 4.89
CA GLN A 34 14.95 16.69 4.72
C GLN A 34 15.49 17.33 3.41
N PRO A 35 15.39 18.66 3.19
CA PRO A 35 15.95 19.23 1.99
C PRO A 35 17.48 19.23 2.09
N ALA A 36 18.11 18.64 1.06
CA ALA A 36 19.49 18.87 0.61
C ALA A 36 20.69 18.43 1.48
N LYS A 37 20.60 18.13 2.79
CA LYS A 37 21.81 17.74 3.56
C LYS A 37 22.42 16.39 3.17
N VAL A 38 21.63 15.46 2.65
CA VAL A 38 22.09 14.11 2.27
C VAL A 38 22.47 14.01 0.78
N LYS A 39 22.05 14.98 -0.04
CA LYS A 39 22.23 14.93 -1.51
C LYS A 39 23.69 15.10 -1.96
N GLN A 40 24.60 15.47 -1.06
CA GLN A 40 26.04 15.63 -1.37
C GLN A 40 26.91 14.50 -0.81
N GLU A 41 26.49 13.78 0.23
CA GLU A 41 27.27 12.69 0.83
C GLU A 41 26.84 11.30 0.34
N ASN A 42 25.63 11.13 -0.18
CA ASN A 42 25.10 9.85 -0.67
C ASN A 42 25.30 9.59 -2.18
N LYS A 43 26.28 10.22 -2.83
CA LYS A 43 26.47 10.03 -4.27
C LYS A 43 26.86 8.59 -4.69
N ASP A 44 27.29 7.78 -3.73
CA ASP A 44 27.65 6.37 -3.92
C ASP A 44 26.58 5.38 -3.40
N GLN A 45 25.53 5.86 -2.71
CA GLN A 45 24.40 5.04 -2.21
C GLN A 45 23.04 5.41 -2.86
N ASP A 46 22.93 6.58 -3.50
CA ASP A 46 21.72 7.07 -4.20
C ASP A 46 21.39 6.29 -5.49
N ALA A 47 22.23 5.36 -5.95
CA ALA A 47 21.95 4.56 -7.13
C ALA A 47 20.86 3.48 -6.91
N GLU A 48 20.54 3.13 -5.66
CA GLU A 48 19.53 2.13 -5.31
C GLU A 48 18.19 2.75 -4.87
N GLU A 49 18.19 4.01 -4.39
CA GLU A 49 16.96 4.72 -3.98
C GLU A 49 16.26 5.45 -5.15
N ASP A 50 16.91 5.55 -6.33
CA ASP A 50 16.31 6.12 -7.54
C ASP A 50 15.30 5.15 -8.18
N LYS A 51 14.04 5.31 -7.75
CA LYS A 51 12.82 4.66 -8.24
C LYS A 51 12.75 3.16 -7.95
N LEU A 52 12.35 2.83 -6.71
CA LEU A 52 11.51 1.66 -6.52
C LEU A 52 10.47 1.66 -7.65
N THR A 53 10.45 0.62 -8.46
CA THR A 53 9.42 0.42 -9.48
C THR A 53 8.38 -0.53 -8.89
N PRO A 54 7.10 -0.38 -9.26
CA PRO A 54 6.09 -1.32 -8.79
C PRO A 54 6.51 -2.76 -9.10
N GLN A 55 6.38 -3.65 -8.13
CA GLN A 55 6.71 -5.06 -8.32
C GLN A 55 5.83 -5.66 -9.43
N LEU A 56 6.44 -6.44 -10.32
CA LEU A 56 5.78 -6.88 -11.56
C LEU A 56 4.64 -7.86 -11.32
N ASP A 57 4.79 -8.70 -10.30
CA ASP A 57 3.80 -9.68 -9.83
C ASP A 57 2.65 -9.03 -9.05
N LEU A 58 2.90 -7.87 -8.43
CA LEU A 58 1.89 -7.06 -7.76
C LEU A 58 1.21 -6.05 -8.68
N LYS A 59 1.33 -6.11 -10.02
CA LYS A 59 0.65 -5.16 -10.92
C LYS A 59 -0.88 -5.14 -10.71
N ALA A 60 -1.48 -3.96 -10.88
CA ALA A 60 -2.93 -3.81 -10.81
C ALA A 60 -3.63 -4.72 -11.83
N CYS A 61 -4.82 -5.21 -11.48
CA CYS A 61 -5.61 -6.15 -12.26
C CYS A 61 -4.93 -7.52 -12.50
N LYS A 62 -3.84 -7.83 -11.80
CA LYS A 62 -3.25 -9.17 -11.75
C LYS A 62 -3.75 -9.94 -10.53
N LYS A 63 -3.67 -11.27 -10.61
CA LYS A 63 -3.97 -12.17 -9.51
C LYS A 63 -2.81 -12.15 -8.52
N LEU A 64 -3.11 -11.90 -7.25
CA LEU A 64 -2.15 -11.92 -6.15
C LEU A 64 -1.51 -13.33 -6.06
N PRO A 65 -0.17 -13.42 -6.11
CA PRO A 65 0.51 -14.70 -5.95
C PRO A 65 0.17 -15.39 -4.62
N SER A 66 0.17 -16.73 -4.59
CA SER A 66 -0.08 -17.51 -3.37
C SER A 66 0.97 -17.30 -2.27
N LEU A 67 2.18 -16.85 -2.64
CA LEU A 67 3.26 -16.56 -1.69
C LEU A 67 2.92 -15.45 -0.67
N TYR A 68 1.96 -14.57 -0.99
CA TYR A 68 1.48 -13.52 -0.08
C TYR A 68 0.40 -14.01 0.90
N GLY A 69 0.12 -15.32 0.93
CA GLY A 69 -0.88 -15.92 1.82
C GLY A 69 -2.31 -15.85 1.29
N ASP A 70 -3.20 -16.59 1.94
CA ASP A 70 -4.61 -16.65 1.59
C ASP A 70 -5.36 -15.43 2.12
N VAL A 71 -6.22 -14.85 1.27
CA VAL A 71 -7.00 -13.65 1.62
C VAL A 71 -8.19 -14.09 2.49
N PRO A 72 -8.29 -13.66 3.76
CA PRO A 72 -9.46 -13.94 4.58
C PRO A 72 -10.73 -13.38 3.94
N VAL A 73 -11.84 -14.10 4.02
CA VAL A 73 -13.11 -13.70 3.39
C VAL A 73 -13.60 -12.33 3.89
N GLU A 74 -13.32 -12.00 5.15
CA GLU A 74 -13.67 -10.72 5.78
C GLU A 74 -12.90 -9.52 5.20
N LEU A 75 -11.77 -9.76 4.54
CA LEU A 75 -10.91 -8.73 3.96
C LEU A 75 -11.14 -8.55 2.46
N VAL A 76 -11.96 -9.41 1.84
CA VAL A 76 -12.34 -9.27 0.43
C VAL A 76 -13.16 -7.99 0.25
N GLY A 77 -12.68 -7.12 -0.64
CA GLY A 77 -13.28 -5.82 -0.90
C GLY A 77 -13.11 -4.80 0.23
N GLU A 78 -12.29 -5.10 1.25
CA GLU A 78 -11.90 -4.12 2.25
C GLU A 78 -10.65 -3.35 1.80
N PRO A 79 -10.48 -2.08 2.22
CA PRO A 79 -9.23 -1.35 2.07
C PRO A 79 -8.11 -2.01 2.87
N LEU A 80 -7.01 -2.34 2.20
CA LEU A 80 -5.82 -2.98 2.77
C LEU A 80 -4.58 -2.12 2.55
N LYS A 81 -3.60 -2.25 3.43
CA LYS A 81 -2.26 -1.72 3.19
C LYS A 81 -1.65 -2.45 1.97
N ASP A 82 -0.90 -1.71 1.16
CA ASP A 82 -0.22 -2.29 0.00
C ASP A 82 1.01 -3.09 0.47
N PHE A 83 1.25 -4.25 -0.14
CA PHE A 83 2.44 -5.05 0.14
C PHE A 83 3.65 -4.56 -0.64
N ASP A 84 3.43 -3.86 -1.75
CA ASP A 84 4.51 -3.36 -2.59
C ASP A 84 5.18 -2.16 -1.89
N PRO A 85 6.47 -2.27 -1.52
CA PRO A 85 7.22 -1.19 -0.87
C PRO A 85 7.22 0.10 -1.69
N TYR A 86 7.01 0.02 -3.02
CA TYR A 86 6.81 1.19 -3.87
C TYR A 86 5.71 2.10 -3.32
N TYR A 87 4.59 1.55 -2.87
CA TYR A 87 3.45 2.33 -2.37
C TYR A 87 3.58 2.75 -0.89
N SER A 88 4.70 2.46 -0.22
CA SER A 88 4.91 2.81 1.20
C SER A 88 4.74 4.30 1.48
N ASP A 89 5.19 5.18 0.59
CA ASP A 89 5.04 6.65 0.71
C ASP A 89 4.01 7.23 -0.27
N HIS A 90 3.12 6.38 -0.77
CA HIS A 90 2.02 6.79 -1.59
C HIS A 90 0.74 6.80 -0.77
N LYS A 91 -0.09 7.83 -0.96
CA LYS A 91 -1.46 7.82 -0.45
C LYS A 91 -2.31 6.86 -1.28
N THR A 92 -2.08 5.57 -1.11
CA THR A 92 -2.71 4.49 -1.86
C THR A 92 -3.14 3.40 -0.89
N PHE A 93 -4.25 2.75 -1.18
CA PHE A 93 -4.65 1.51 -0.53
C PHE A 93 -4.98 0.46 -1.59
N MET A 94 -4.74 -0.80 -1.23
CA MET A 94 -5.02 -1.96 -2.07
C MET A 94 -6.38 -2.53 -1.70
N VAL A 95 -7.09 -3.12 -2.66
CA VAL A 95 -8.31 -3.89 -2.44
C VAL A 95 -8.22 -5.17 -3.25
N ILE A 96 -8.68 -6.28 -2.69
CA ILE A 96 -8.62 -7.59 -3.33
C ILE A 96 -10.02 -8.16 -3.46
N ASN A 97 -10.36 -8.72 -4.63
CA ASN A 97 -11.65 -9.39 -4.84
C ASN A 97 -11.58 -10.91 -4.55
N LYS A 98 -12.72 -11.62 -4.68
CA LYS A 98 -12.81 -13.07 -4.43
C LYS A 98 -11.89 -13.90 -5.34
N ARG A 99 -11.58 -13.41 -6.54
CA ARG A 99 -10.66 -14.06 -7.49
C ARG A 99 -9.18 -13.77 -7.19
N ARG A 100 -8.89 -13.10 -6.08
CA ARG A 100 -7.57 -12.61 -5.65
C ARG A 100 -6.98 -11.56 -6.59
N THR A 101 -7.80 -10.80 -7.32
CA THR A 101 -7.32 -9.72 -8.20
C THR A 101 -6.99 -8.47 -7.39
N ILE A 102 -5.83 -7.87 -7.65
CA ILE A 102 -5.32 -6.64 -7.00
C ILE A 102 -5.91 -5.40 -7.65
N PHE A 103 -6.50 -4.52 -6.85
CA PHE A 103 -6.94 -3.18 -7.24
C PHE A 103 -6.28 -2.14 -6.35
N ARG A 104 -5.97 -0.96 -6.90
CA ARG A 104 -5.34 0.13 -6.16
C ARG A 104 -6.13 1.42 -6.31
N PHE A 105 -6.32 2.11 -5.20
CA PHE A 105 -7.08 3.35 -5.14
C PHE A 105 -6.32 4.39 -4.32
N THR A 106 -6.51 5.67 -4.66
CA THR A 106 -5.89 6.75 -3.90
C THR A 106 -6.56 6.92 -2.54
N ALA A 107 -5.78 7.17 -1.49
CA ALA A 107 -6.28 7.57 -0.18
C ALA A 107 -6.58 9.09 -0.09
N THR A 108 -6.46 9.82 -1.20
CA THR A 108 -6.86 11.23 -1.28
C THR A 108 -8.38 11.37 -1.30
N ARG A 109 -8.89 12.50 -0.81
CA ARG A 109 -10.32 12.80 -0.86
C ARG A 109 -10.75 13.04 -2.31
N ALA A 110 -11.70 12.27 -2.81
CA ALA A 110 -12.35 12.55 -4.09
C ALA A 110 -13.47 13.59 -3.88
N LEU A 111 -13.60 14.55 -4.81
CA LEU A 111 -14.57 15.66 -4.72
C LEU A 111 -14.53 16.38 -3.35
N CYS A 112 -13.36 16.45 -2.74
CA CYS A 112 -13.11 17.02 -1.40
C CYS A 112 -13.78 16.31 -0.20
N ILE A 113 -14.77 15.43 -0.39
CA ILE A 113 -15.55 14.79 0.70
C ILE A 113 -15.45 13.26 0.78
N PHE A 114 -15.15 12.56 -0.33
CA PHE A 114 -15.12 11.09 -0.35
C PHE A 114 -13.71 10.56 -0.07
N GLY A 115 -13.34 10.55 1.21
CA GLY A 115 -12.09 9.92 1.68
C GLY A 115 -12.09 8.38 1.54
N PRO A 116 -10.94 7.72 1.76
CA PRO A 116 -10.80 6.26 1.66
C PRO A 116 -11.69 5.47 2.63
N PHE A 117 -12.11 6.11 3.73
CA PHE A 117 -12.96 5.49 4.77
C PHE A 117 -14.44 5.83 4.60
N ASN A 118 -14.83 6.56 3.56
CA ASN A 118 -16.22 6.94 3.34
C ASN A 118 -17.04 5.69 2.93
N PRO A 119 -18.20 5.41 3.58
CA PRO A 119 -18.97 4.20 3.33
C PRO A 119 -19.52 4.12 1.90
N ILE A 120 -19.92 5.26 1.31
CA ILE A 120 -20.41 5.33 -0.09
C ILE A 120 -19.27 4.94 -1.03
N ARG A 121 -18.08 5.50 -0.83
CA ARG A 121 -16.90 5.16 -1.64
C ARG A 121 -16.53 3.68 -1.49
N LYS A 122 -16.58 3.13 -0.27
CA LYS A 122 -16.35 1.69 -0.03
C LYS A 122 -17.37 0.82 -0.78
N ALA A 123 -18.65 1.16 -0.73
CA ALA A 123 -19.70 0.44 -1.43
C ALA A 123 -19.49 0.48 -2.96
N ALA A 124 -19.19 1.65 -3.51
CA ALA A 124 -18.91 1.81 -4.94
C ALA A 124 -17.70 0.96 -5.39
N ILE A 125 -16.63 0.94 -4.60
CA ILE A 125 -15.46 0.08 -4.88
C ILE A 125 -15.84 -1.40 -4.84
N LYS A 126 -16.62 -1.85 -3.84
CA LYS A 126 -17.07 -3.23 -3.74
C LYS A 126 -17.90 -3.67 -4.95
N ILE A 127 -18.76 -2.80 -5.47
CA ILE A 127 -19.53 -3.05 -6.69
C ILE A 127 -18.60 -3.14 -7.89
N LEU A 128 -17.66 -2.19 -8.03
CA LEU A 128 -16.72 -2.12 -9.14
C LEU A 128 -15.87 -3.39 -9.30
N ILE A 129 -15.46 -4.02 -8.19
CA ILE A 129 -14.53 -5.16 -8.20
C ILE A 129 -15.21 -6.53 -8.08
N HIS A 130 -16.54 -6.59 -8.12
CA HIS A 130 -17.34 -7.76 -7.73
C HIS A 130 -17.19 -9.00 -8.63
N SER A 131 -16.51 -8.91 -9.78
CA SER A 131 -16.35 -10.01 -10.75
C SER A 131 -15.89 -11.34 -10.16
#